data_AF-A0A920MMC8-F1
#
_entry.id   AF-A0A920MMC8-F1
#
_cell.length_a   1.000
_cell.length_b   1.000
_cell.length_c   1.000
_cell.angle_alpha   90.00
_cell.angle_beta   90.00
_cell.angle_gamma   90.00
#
_symmetry.space_group_name_H-M   'P 1'
#
loop_
_entity.id
_entity.type
_entity.pdbx_description
1 polymer ?
#
loop_
_entity_poly.entity_id
_entity_poly.type
_entity_poly.pdbx_seq_one_letter_code
_entity_poly.pdbx_strand_id
1 'polypeptide(L)'
;MMGLHELPNELWIHIYKYCLVEELCKCDVVSRLFNEFSKENGIIWRNCRKWSDSFWDIAESRNPKLSKPLGSYRKEVFRLLKFEYLIAPYKISIEDYIIMWKYFDSQQLKDNIESKIWGVK
;
A
#
# COMPACT_ATOMS: atom_id res chain seq x y z
N MET A 1 0.69 24.02 -28.03
CA MET A 1 0.41 24.11 -26.58
C MET A 1 0.69 22.73 -26.03
N MET A 2 1.61 22.61 -25.07
CA MET A 2 1.98 21.30 -24.53
C MET A 2 0.82 20.75 -23.71
N GLY A 3 0.40 19.54 -24.00
CA GLY A 3 -0.63 18.86 -23.23
C GLY A 3 -0.09 18.47 -21.85
N LEU A 4 -0.94 18.46 -20.82
CA LEU A 4 -0.54 18.03 -19.48
C LEU A 4 0.09 16.62 -19.50
N HIS A 5 -0.39 15.75 -20.39
CA HIS A 5 0.10 14.39 -20.60
C HIS A 5 1.53 14.29 -21.17
N GLU A 6 2.08 15.39 -21.69
CA GLU A 6 3.43 15.44 -22.29
C GLU A 6 4.50 15.80 -21.25
N LEU A 7 4.12 16.04 -19.99
CA LEU A 7 5.09 16.29 -18.91
C LEU A 7 5.95 15.03 -18.64
N PRO A 8 7.25 15.20 -18.31
CA PRO A 8 8.11 14.08 -17.96
C PRO A 8 7.59 13.27 -16.77
N ASN A 9 7.87 11.96 -16.78
CA ASN A 9 7.44 11.03 -15.72
C ASN A 9 7.92 11.48 -14.33
N GLU A 10 9.14 12.01 -14.23
CA GLU A 10 9.71 12.49 -12.97
C GLU A 10 8.90 13.65 -12.38
N LEU A 11 8.40 14.53 -13.26
CA LEU A 11 7.58 15.67 -12.86
C LEU A 11 6.21 15.19 -12.36
N TRP A 12 5.61 14.23 -13.06
CA TRP A 12 4.37 13.59 -12.64
C TRP A 12 4.49 12.89 -11.29
N ILE A 13 5.57 12.13 -11.08
CA ILE A 13 5.88 11.52 -9.77
C ILE A 13 5.97 12.60 -8.70
N HIS A 14 6.63 13.72 -8.99
CA HIS A 14 6.76 14.83 -8.04
C HIS A 14 5.41 15.47 -7.69
N ILE A 15 4.55 15.72 -8.69
CA ILE A 15 3.20 16.26 -8.48
C ILE A 15 2.39 15.31 -7.60
N TYR A 16 2.40 14.02 -7.90
CA TYR A 16 1.65 13.01 -7.15
C TYR A 16 2.10 12.82 -5.70
N LYS A 17 3.33 13.22 -5.33
CA LYS A 17 3.75 13.24 -3.90
C LYS A 17 2.91 14.20 -3.06
N TYR A 18 2.30 15.21 -3.67
CA TYR A 18 1.47 16.20 -2.96
C TYR A 18 -0.02 15.87 -3.02
N CYS A 19 -0.42 14.87 -3.81
CA CYS A 19 -1.81 14.46 -3.91
C CYS A 19 -2.20 13.56 -2.74
N LEU A 20 -3.44 13.72 -2.28
CA LEU A 20 -4.10 12.78 -1.39
C LEU A 20 -4.47 11.50 -2.16
N VAL A 21 -4.62 10.39 -1.43
CA VAL A 21 -5.04 9.10 -2.01
C VAL A 21 -6.33 9.24 -2.84
N GLU A 22 -7.29 10.02 -2.36
CA GLU A 22 -8.58 10.24 -3.03
C GLU A 22 -8.43 10.93 -4.39
N GLU A 23 -7.49 11.87 -4.50
CA GLU A 23 -7.19 12.60 -5.73
C GLU A 23 -6.51 11.69 -6.74
N LEU A 24 -5.54 10.88 -6.30
CA LEU A 24 -4.93 9.85 -7.14
C LEU A 24 -5.95 8.85 -7.66
N CYS A 25 -6.87 8.40 -6.81
CA CYS A 25 -7.95 7.52 -7.21
C CYS A 25 -8.86 8.15 -8.29
N LYS A 26 -9.18 9.45 -8.15
CA LYS A 26 -9.95 10.18 -9.18
C LYS A 26 -9.19 10.25 -10.50
N CYS A 27 -7.90 10.58 -10.48
CA CYS A 27 -7.06 10.61 -11.68
C CYS A 27 -7.03 9.24 -12.40
N ASP A 28 -6.86 8.16 -11.63
CA ASP A 28 -6.87 6.78 -12.11
C ASP A 28 -8.19 6.36 -12.77
N VAL A 29 -9.31 6.85 -12.25
CA VAL A 29 -10.65 6.54 -12.79
C VAL A 29 -10.93 7.33 -14.06
N VAL A 30 -10.54 8.60 -14.08
CA VAL A 30 -10.86 9.53 -15.18
C VAL A 30 -9.96 9.33 -16.40
N SER A 31 -8.77 8.75 -16.22
CA SER A 31 -7.80 8.59 -17.31
C SER A 31 -7.08 7.25 -17.26
N ARG A 32 -7.20 6.49 -18.36
CA ARG A 32 -6.44 5.24 -18.56
C ARG A 32 -4.93 5.48 -18.54
N LEU A 33 -4.46 6.58 -19.12
CA LEU A 33 -3.04 6.95 -19.12
C LEU A 33 -2.51 7.07 -17.68
N PHE A 34 -3.23 7.80 -16.82
CA PHE A 34 -2.82 7.97 -15.43
C PHE A 34 -2.95 6.68 -14.61
N ASN A 35 -3.93 5.83 -14.94
CA ASN A 35 -4.04 4.50 -14.34
C ASN A 35 -2.87 3.57 -14.68
N GLU A 36 -2.41 3.58 -15.93
CA GLU A 36 -1.25 2.80 -16.36
C GLU A 36 0.02 3.37 -15.73
N PHE A 37 0.20 4.69 -15.77
CA PHE A 37 1.30 5.38 -15.10
C PHE A 37 1.39 5.06 -13.60
N SER A 38 0.26 5.07 -12.88
CA SER A 38 0.24 4.82 -11.43
C SER A 38 0.52 3.35 -11.06
N LYS A 39 0.27 2.41 -11.99
CA LYS A 39 0.63 0.99 -11.85
C LYS A 39 2.12 0.76 -12.07
N GLU A 40 2.70 1.41 -13.08
CA GLU A 40 4.13 1.33 -13.38
C GLU A 40 4.98 2.04 -12.33
N ASN A 41 4.48 3.16 -11.80
CA ASN A 41 5.19 4.00 -10.83
C ASN A 41 4.64 3.84 -9.41
N GLY A 42 4.61 2.60 -8.90
CA GLY A 42 3.96 2.28 -7.61
C GLY A 42 4.43 3.11 -6.41
N ILE A 43 5.63 3.68 -6.45
CA ILE A 43 6.21 4.53 -5.39
C ILE A 43 5.37 5.78 -5.07
N ILE A 44 4.55 6.26 -6.01
CA ILE A 44 3.64 7.39 -5.75
C ILE A 44 2.64 7.05 -4.64
N TRP A 45 2.23 5.78 -4.53
CA TRP A 45 1.31 5.31 -3.49
C TRP A 45 1.97 5.25 -2.11
N ARG A 46 3.30 5.07 -2.05
CA ARG A 46 4.06 5.22 -0.80
C ARG A 46 4.00 6.66 -0.28
N ASN A 47 4.03 7.63 -1.20
CA ASN A 47 4.22 9.05 -0.88
C ASN A 47 2.92 9.85 -0.78
N CYS A 48 1.81 9.35 -1.32
CA CYS A 48 0.51 10.03 -1.30
C CYS A 48 -0.13 10.09 0.09
N ARG A 49 0.56 9.54 1.10
CA ARG A 49 0.19 9.67 2.49
C ARG A 49 1.42 9.88 3.36
N LYS A 50 1.29 10.76 4.33
CA LYS A 50 2.35 11.13 5.29
C LYS A 50 2.49 10.10 6.42
N TRP A 51 2.52 8.81 6.10
CA TRP A 51 3.00 7.82 7.07
C TRP A 51 4.51 8.01 7.24
N SER A 52 5.03 7.72 8.43
CA SER A 52 6.45 7.89 8.71
C SER A 52 7.28 6.99 7.78
N ASP A 53 8.48 7.45 7.39
CA ASP A 53 9.40 6.59 6.63
C ASP A 53 9.67 5.27 7.39
N SER A 54 9.70 5.31 8.72
CA SER A 54 9.82 4.12 9.57
C SER A 54 8.71 3.09 9.37
N PHE A 55 7.48 3.51 9.05
CA PHE A 55 6.39 2.57 8.73
C PHE A 55 6.72 1.80 7.46
N TRP A 56 7.15 2.51 6.42
CA TRP A 56 7.48 1.89 5.13
C TRP A 56 8.72 1.01 5.20
N ASP A 57 9.73 1.40 5.97
CA ASP A 57 10.91 0.57 6.23
C ASP A 57 10.51 -0.78 6.85
N ILE A 58 9.60 -0.75 7.85
CA ILE A 58 9.06 -1.97 8.48
C ILE A 58 8.22 -2.78 7.48
N ALA A 59 7.39 -2.12 6.67
CA ALA A 59 6.56 -2.81 5.69
C ALA A 59 7.41 -3.53 4.63
N GLU A 60 8.45 -2.88 4.13
CA GLU A 60 9.35 -3.37 3.07
C GLU A 60 10.31 -4.47 3.57
N SER A 61 10.72 -4.42 4.85
CA SER A 61 11.61 -5.42 5.45
C SER A 61 10.92 -6.77 5.73
N ARG A 62 9.61 -6.87 5.54
CA ARG A 62 8.85 -8.08 5.86
C ARG A 62 9.14 -9.23 4.90
N ASN A 63 8.92 -10.45 5.40
CA ASN A 63 9.17 -11.66 4.65
C ASN A 63 8.33 -11.65 3.36
N PRO A 64 8.96 -11.67 2.16
CA PRO A 64 8.24 -11.63 0.89
C PRO A 64 7.22 -12.76 0.71
N LYS A 65 7.42 -13.90 1.38
CA LYS A 65 6.53 -15.07 1.31
C LYS A 65 5.28 -14.93 2.17
N LEU A 66 5.31 -14.09 3.20
CA LEU A 66 4.16 -13.80 4.06
C LEU A 66 3.45 -12.55 3.56
N SER A 67 4.19 -11.44 3.49
CA SER A 67 3.76 -10.21 2.85
C SER A 67 4.90 -9.20 2.87
N LYS A 68 5.38 -8.81 1.68
CA LYS A 68 5.85 -7.44 1.44
C LYS A 68 4.63 -6.49 1.41
N PRO A 69 4.75 -5.15 1.33
CA PRO A 69 3.60 -4.30 0.96
C PRO A 69 2.94 -4.96 -0.25
N LEU A 70 1.75 -5.54 -0.09
CA LEU A 70 1.14 -6.68 -0.83
C LEU A 70 1.59 -6.91 -2.31
N GLY A 71 2.88 -7.17 -2.55
CA GLY A 71 3.50 -7.01 -3.88
C GLY A 71 3.27 -5.64 -4.57
N SER A 72 2.72 -4.64 -3.87
CA SER A 72 2.32 -3.33 -4.41
C SER A 72 2.00 -2.33 -3.29
N TYR A 73 2.63 -1.15 -3.30
CA TYR A 73 2.29 -0.04 -2.40
C TYR A 73 0.81 0.34 -2.48
N ARG A 74 0.22 0.35 -3.69
CA ARG A 74 -1.20 0.65 -3.90
C ARG A 74 -2.12 -0.27 -3.10
N LYS A 75 -1.86 -1.58 -3.13
CA LYS A 75 -2.66 -2.56 -2.38
C LYS A 75 -2.52 -2.34 -0.87
N GLU A 76 -1.32 -2.00 -0.42
CA GLU A 76 -1.07 -1.71 0.99
C GLU A 76 -1.83 -0.46 1.45
N VAL A 77 -1.80 0.62 0.66
CA VAL A 77 -2.58 1.84 0.94
C VAL A 77 -4.08 1.53 1.06
N PHE A 78 -4.65 0.73 0.17
CA PHE A 78 -6.07 0.37 0.28
C PHE A 78 -6.38 -0.52 1.48
N ARG A 79 -5.47 -1.43 1.84
CA ARG A 79 -5.62 -2.24 3.05
C ARG A 79 -5.65 -1.35 4.30
N LEU A 80 -4.74 -0.38 4.36
CA LEU A 80 -4.67 0.59 5.45
C LEU A 80 -5.92 1.47 5.52
N LEU A 81 -6.40 2.00 4.40
CA LEU A 81 -7.65 2.76 4.34
C LEU A 81 -8.85 1.94 4.81
N LYS A 82 -8.94 0.67 4.40
CA LYS A 82 -9.98 -0.25 4.86
C LYS A 82 -9.86 -0.50 6.36
N PHE A 83 -8.64 -0.69 6.86
CA PHE A 83 -8.39 -0.87 8.29
C PHE A 83 -8.83 0.35 9.09
N GLU A 84 -8.36 1.55 8.73
CA GLU A 84 -8.75 2.82 9.34
C GLU A 84 -10.27 3.02 9.33
N TYR A 85 -10.94 2.73 8.22
CA TYR A 85 -12.40 2.83 8.13
C TYR A 85 -13.11 1.87 9.10
N LEU A 86 -12.70 0.61 9.14
CA LEU A 86 -13.34 -0.42 9.97
C LEU A 86 -13.10 -0.17 11.47
N ILE A 87 -11.94 0.37 11.82
CA ILE A 87 -11.55 0.56 13.22
C ILE A 87 -11.69 2.01 13.71
N ALA A 88 -12.05 2.96 12.84
CA ALA A 88 -12.20 4.38 13.19
C ALA A 88 -12.96 4.60 14.52
N PRO A 89 -13.98 3.80 14.89
CA PRO A 89 -14.62 3.90 16.20
C PRO A 89 -13.70 3.64 17.41
N TYR A 90 -12.66 2.84 17.23
CA TYR A 90 -11.78 2.35 18.31
C TYR A 90 -10.48 3.16 18.48
N LYS A 91 -10.21 4.14 17.60
CA LYS A 91 -9.02 5.04 17.67
C LYS A 91 -7.68 4.31 17.86
N ILE A 92 -7.50 3.20 17.15
CA ILE A 92 -6.28 2.39 17.19
C ILE A 92 -5.13 3.16 16.51
N SER A 93 -3.94 3.14 17.12
CA SER A 93 -2.75 3.80 16.57
C SER A 93 -2.14 3.04 15.39
N ILE A 94 -1.25 3.69 14.63
CA ILE A 94 -0.49 3.00 13.56
C ILE A 94 0.49 1.97 14.15
N GLU A 95 0.98 2.19 15.36
CA GLU A 95 1.81 1.24 16.10
C GLU A 95 1.02 -0.02 16.46
N ASP A 96 -0.21 0.15 16.95
CA ASP A 96 -1.12 -0.95 17.23
C ASP A 96 -1.48 -1.72 15.95
N TYR A 97 -1.64 -1.02 14.83
CA TYR A 97 -1.79 -1.66 13.52
C TYR A 97 -0.60 -2.55 13.19
N ILE A 98 0.63 -2.04 13.35
CA ILE A 98 1.85 -2.82 13.10
C ILE A 98 1.90 -4.07 14.01
N ILE A 99 1.48 -3.96 15.27
CA ILE A 99 1.42 -5.09 16.21
C ILE A 99 0.38 -6.12 15.74
N MET A 100 -0.85 -5.69 15.45
CA MET A 100 -1.90 -6.57 14.91
C MET A 100 -1.44 -7.24 13.61
N TRP A 101 -0.77 -6.49 12.74
CA TRP A 101 -0.25 -6.97 11.47
C TRP A 101 0.80 -8.08 11.66
N LYS A 102 1.77 -7.87 12.55
CA LYS A 102 2.76 -8.88 12.94
C LYS A 102 2.10 -10.14 13.52
N TYR A 103 1.05 -9.97 14.32
CA TYR A 103 0.29 -11.09 14.86
C TYR A 103 -0.35 -11.92 13.74
N PHE A 104 -1.05 -11.30 12.78
CA PHE A 104 -1.66 -12.02 11.65
C PHE A 104 -0.63 -12.74 10.77
N ASP A 105 0.51 -12.12 10.49
CA ASP A 105 1.60 -12.78 9.75
C ASP A 105 2.12 -14.04 10.45
N SER A 106 2.23 -13.97 11.77
CA SER A 106 2.71 -15.10 12.59
C SER A 106 1.73 -16.27 12.59
N GLN A 107 0.42 -16.00 12.60
CA GLN A 107 -0.62 -17.02 12.50
C GLN A 107 -0.61 -17.67 11.12
N GLN A 108 -0.57 -16.86 10.06
CA GLN A 108 -0.50 -17.37 8.69
C GLN A 108 0.76 -18.23 8.44
N LEU A 109 1.89 -17.91 9.09
CA LEU A 109 3.09 -18.75 9.05
C LEU A 109 2.86 -20.10 9.75
N LYS A 110 2.20 -20.11 10.92
CA LYS A 110 1.85 -21.36 11.63
C LYS A 110 0.93 -22.23 10.79
N ASP A 111 -0.14 -21.67 10.24
CA ASP A 111 -1.10 -22.40 9.38
C ASP A 111 -0.42 -22.99 8.14
N ASN A 112 0.53 -22.25 7.54
CA ASN A 112 1.32 -22.72 6.41
C ASN A 112 2.30 -23.86 6.76
N ILE A 113 2.80 -23.89 8.00
CA ILE A 113 3.66 -24.98 8.49
C ILE A 113 2.80 -26.21 8.81
N GLU A 114 1.67 -26.01 9.49
CA GLU A 114 0.75 -27.08 9.86
C GLU A 114 0.13 -27.75 8.63
N SER A 115 -0.32 -26.99 7.63
CA SER A 115 -0.80 -27.55 6.36
C SER A 115 0.27 -28.34 5.61
N LYS A 116 1.55 -27.95 5.70
CA LYS A 116 2.68 -28.69 5.12
C LYS A 116 3.02 -29.98 5.87
N ILE A 117 2.91 -29.98 7.19
CA ILE A 117 3.21 -31.15 8.04
C ILE A 117 2.06 -32.15 7.98
N TRP A 118 0.81 -31.66 8.00
CA TRP A 118 -0.39 -32.47 8.19
C TRP A 118 -1.22 -32.66 6.91
N GLY A 119 -0.88 -32.01 5.80
CA GLY A 119 -1.49 -32.23 4.49
C GLY A 119 -2.96 -31.82 4.37
N VAL A 120 -3.46 -30.99 5.29
CA VAL A 120 -4.86 -30.54 5.28
C VAL A 120 -4.99 -29.36 4.31
N LYS A 121 -5.77 -29.57 3.24
CA LYS A 121 -6.18 -28.54 2.27
C LYS A 121 -7.40 -27.77 2.77
#